data_AF-A0A6P6TVX2-F1
#
_entry.id   AF-A0A6P6TVX2-F1
#
_cell.length_a   1.000
_cell.length_b   1.000
_cell.length_c   1.000
_cell.angle_alpha   90.00
_cell.angle_beta   90.00
_cell.angle_gamma   90.00
#
_symmetry.space_group_name_H-M   'P 1'
#
loop_
_entity.id
_entity.type
_entity.pdbx_description
1 polymer ?
#
loop_
_entity_poly.entity_id
_entity_poly.type
_entity_poly.pdbx_seq_one_letter_code
_entity_poly.pdbx_strand_id
1 'polypeptide(L)'
;MEPQLKHDRAREIKEFRETKAGVKGLVDSGMVRIPRMFVHDEKVLAEYPTNNNLLVPLIHLKDLQYGDHQRKEIVDQIRGALETWGFFQLINHGIPISKLDKLLECQKQFHEQPTEVKSELYSHDPKQSVKFFTTSSLDGNQPTDWRDTFSFRFPEDILDPHGLPTICREAVVSYMECLLKLEDTLSGLFSEALGLNRDYLSRNGWLKGGRFACHYYPTCPEPHLTLGARQHSDPSFLTILLQEDVGGLQLLHQNQWVDVPPTKGALVVNAGDFMQVQFH
;
A
#
# COMPACT_ATOMS: atom_id res chain seq x y z
N MET A 1 -31.33 -22.90 2.65
CA MET A 1 -30.52 -22.28 1.57
C MET A 1 -29.28 -21.59 2.13
N GLU A 2 -29.42 -20.73 3.15
CA GLU A 2 -28.30 -20.00 3.78
C GLU A 2 -27.18 -20.87 4.41
N PRO A 3 -27.46 -22.01 5.07
CA PRO A 3 -26.41 -22.87 5.64
C PRO A 3 -25.54 -23.55 4.58
N GLN A 4 -26.13 -23.89 3.43
CA GLN A 4 -25.44 -24.56 2.33
C GLN A 4 -24.51 -23.58 1.59
N LEU A 5 -24.97 -22.34 1.37
CA LEU A 5 -24.15 -21.25 0.81
C LEU A 5 -22.92 -20.94 1.66
N LYS A 6 -23.06 -20.94 3.00
CA LYS A 6 -21.93 -20.76 3.92
C LYS A 6 -20.94 -21.94 3.85
N HIS A 7 -21.46 -23.16 3.74
CA HIS A 7 -20.63 -24.36 3.61
C HIS A 7 -19.83 -24.38 2.29
N ASP A 8 -20.47 -24.03 1.17
CA ASP A 8 -19.82 -23.96 -0.14
C ASP A 8 -18.70 -22.90 -0.17
N ARG A 9 -18.94 -21.71 0.40
CA ARG A 9 -17.92 -20.65 0.50
C ARG A 9 -16.71 -21.08 1.32
N ALA A 10 -16.93 -21.74 2.46
CA ALA A 10 -15.84 -22.23 3.30
C ALA A 10 -14.98 -23.28 2.57
N ARG A 11 -15.61 -24.14 1.76
CA ARG A 11 -14.90 -25.11 0.92
C ARG A 11 -14.08 -24.41 -0.17
N GLU A 12 -14.65 -23.46 -0.91
CA GLU A 12 -13.95 -22.69 -1.95
C GLU A 12 -12.70 -21.98 -1.39
N ILE A 13 -12.82 -21.35 -0.21
CA ILE A 13 -11.70 -20.68 0.46
C ILE A 13 -10.61 -21.67 0.87
N LYS A 14 -11.01 -22.84 1.37
CA LYS A 14 -10.07 -23.89 1.78
C LYS A 14 -9.29 -24.41 0.57
N GLU A 15 -9.98 -24.77 -0.51
CA GLU A 15 -9.36 -25.23 -1.76
C GLU A 15 -8.39 -24.18 -2.31
N PHE A 16 -8.81 -22.91 -2.33
CA PHE A 16 -7.96 -21.80 -2.76
C PHE A 16 -6.68 -21.68 -1.92
N ARG A 17 -6.81 -21.68 -0.58
CA ARG A 17 -5.65 -21.59 0.33
C ARG A 17 -4.70 -22.78 0.20
N GLU A 18 -5.22 -23.98 -0.06
CA GLU A 18 -4.42 -25.19 -0.27
C GLU A 18 -3.53 -25.09 -1.51
N THR A 19 -3.96 -24.36 -2.56
CA THR A 19 -3.12 -24.14 -3.75
C THR A 19 -1.88 -23.31 -3.48
N LYS A 20 -1.95 -22.38 -2.52
CA LYS A 20 -0.92 -21.36 -2.23
C LYS A 20 -0.49 -20.52 -3.46
N ALA A 21 -1.26 -20.57 -4.55
CA ALA A 21 -0.91 -19.94 -5.82
C ALA A 21 -1.30 -18.46 -5.88
N GLY A 22 -2.21 -18.07 -4.99
CA GLY A 22 -2.78 -16.73 -4.92
C GLY A 22 -3.73 -16.39 -6.08
N VAL A 23 -4.17 -15.14 -6.14
CA VAL A 23 -5.05 -14.63 -7.20
C VAL A 23 -4.37 -14.75 -8.56
N LYS A 24 -3.05 -14.51 -8.63
CA LYS A 24 -2.28 -14.68 -9.86
C LYS A 24 -2.36 -16.13 -10.37
N GLY A 25 -2.30 -17.12 -9.48
CA GLY A 25 -2.49 -18.52 -9.85
C GLY A 25 -3.87 -18.82 -10.43
N LEU A 26 -4.92 -18.14 -9.94
CA LEU A 26 -6.26 -18.24 -10.53
C LEU A 26 -6.29 -17.68 -11.96
N VAL A 27 -5.66 -16.52 -12.18
CA VAL A 27 -5.55 -15.93 -13.53
C VAL A 27 -4.77 -16.84 -14.47
N ASP A 28 -3.63 -17.38 -14.01
CA ASP A 28 -2.78 -18.26 -14.81
C ASP A 28 -3.46 -19.59 -15.17
N SER A 29 -4.48 -20.00 -14.41
CA SER A 29 -5.30 -21.18 -14.73
C SER A 29 -6.25 -20.98 -15.93
N GLY A 30 -6.33 -19.77 -16.49
CA GLY A 30 -7.24 -19.44 -17.59
C GLY A 30 -8.69 -19.22 -17.15
N MET A 31 -8.88 -18.84 -15.88
CA MET A 31 -10.19 -18.56 -15.31
C MET A 31 -10.91 -17.42 -16.03
N VAL A 32 -12.18 -17.65 -16.37
CA VAL A 32 -13.05 -16.65 -17.04
C VAL A 32 -14.09 -16.01 -16.11
N ARG A 33 -14.26 -16.54 -14.90
CA ARG A 33 -15.18 -16.02 -13.88
C ARG A 33 -14.53 -16.03 -12.52
N ILE A 34 -14.65 -14.94 -11.76
CA ILE A 34 -14.03 -14.84 -10.44
C ILE A 34 -14.78 -15.70 -9.41
N PRO A 35 -14.08 -16.31 -8.43
CA PRO A 35 -14.73 -17.03 -7.35
C PRO A 35 -15.61 -16.12 -6.52
N ARG A 36 -16.68 -16.68 -5.94
CA ARG A 36 -17.68 -15.93 -5.17
C ARG A 36 -17.09 -15.16 -4.00
N MET A 37 -15.98 -15.64 -3.43
CA MET A 37 -15.27 -14.95 -2.34
C MET A 37 -14.70 -13.58 -2.74
N PHE A 38 -14.56 -13.28 -4.03
CA PHE A 38 -14.11 -11.98 -4.55
C PHE A 38 -15.25 -11.11 -5.10
N VAL A 39 -16.50 -11.59 -5.11
CA VAL A 39 -17.64 -10.85 -5.66
C VAL A 39 -18.22 -9.93 -4.59
N HIS A 40 -18.20 -8.62 -4.83
CA HIS A 40 -18.73 -7.58 -3.94
C HIS A 40 -20.19 -7.24 -4.27
N ASP A 41 -20.91 -6.73 -3.27
CA ASP A 41 -22.28 -6.23 -3.46
C ASP A 41 -22.26 -4.95 -4.30
N GLU A 42 -23.15 -4.85 -5.29
CA GLU A 42 -23.26 -3.68 -6.18
C GLU A 42 -23.45 -2.37 -5.40
N LYS A 43 -24.15 -2.41 -4.26
CA LYS A 43 -24.33 -1.23 -3.39
C LYS A 43 -23.03 -0.74 -2.78
N VAL A 44 -22.11 -1.65 -2.46
CA VAL A 44 -20.78 -1.32 -1.94
C VAL A 44 -19.93 -0.73 -3.06
N LEU A 45 -20.00 -1.30 -4.26
CA LEU A 45 -19.26 -0.82 -5.43
C LEU A 45 -19.73 0.56 -5.92
N ALA A 46 -21.01 0.88 -5.74
CA ALA A 46 -21.63 2.13 -6.18
C ALA A 46 -21.95 3.10 -5.03
N GLU A 47 -21.35 2.93 -3.84
CA GLU A 47 -21.70 3.71 -2.64
C GLU A 47 -21.49 5.23 -2.85
N TYR A 48 -20.40 5.60 -3.53
CA TYR A 48 -20.06 6.99 -3.82
C TYR A 48 -19.75 7.18 -5.31
N PRO A 49 -20.07 8.36 -5.88
CA PRO A 49 -19.69 8.68 -7.25
C PRO A 49 -18.19 8.96 -7.34
N THR A 50 -17.63 8.74 -8.53
CA THR A 50 -16.25 9.14 -8.85
C THR A 50 -16.23 10.58 -9.41
N ASN A 51 -15.32 11.42 -8.90
CA ASN A 51 -15.12 12.79 -9.35
C ASN A 51 -13.67 13.03 -9.80
N ASN A 52 -13.49 13.11 -11.13
CA ASN A 52 -12.17 13.25 -11.75
C ASN A 52 -11.72 14.71 -11.95
N ASN A 53 -12.52 15.68 -11.46
CA ASN A 53 -12.17 17.09 -11.52
C ASN A 53 -11.38 17.56 -10.29
N LEU A 54 -11.29 16.71 -9.27
CA LEU A 54 -10.55 16.95 -8.03
C LEU A 54 -9.12 16.44 -8.20
N LEU A 55 -8.15 17.24 -7.76
CA LEU A 55 -6.73 16.90 -7.86
C LEU A 55 -6.13 16.80 -6.46
N VAL A 56 -5.54 15.64 -6.19
CA VAL A 56 -4.77 15.41 -4.96
C VAL A 56 -3.59 16.39 -4.91
N PRO A 57 -3.34 17.06 -3.77
CA PRO A 57 -2.23 18.01 -3.65
C PRO A 57 -0.89 17.39 -4.05
N LEU A 58 -0.08 18.13 -4.79
CA LEU A 58 1.27 17.73 -5.20
C LEU A 58 2.30 18.65 -4.53
N ILE A 59 3.17 18.07 -3.70
CA ILE A 59 4.16 18.79 -2.90
C ILE A 59 5.56 18.48 -3.42
N HIS A 60 6.33 19.54 -3.66
CA HIS A 60 7.71 19.45 -4.14
C HIS A 60 8.70 19.63 -2.99
N LEU A 61 9.59 18.67 -2.78
CA LEU A 61 10.67 18.78 -1.79
C LEU A 61 11.97 19.38 -2.34
N LYS A 62 11.98 19.80 -3.61
CA LYS A 62 13.17 20.31 -4.31
C LYS A 62 13.78 21.55 -3.68
N ASP A 63 13.04 22.28 -2.84
CA ASP A 63 13.45 23.57 -2.31
C ASP A 63 13.85 23.52 -0.82
N LEU A 64 13.83 22.32 -0.21
CA LEU A 64 14.17 22.13 1.20
C LEU A 64 15.57 22.63 1.57
N GLN A 65 16.52 22.56 0.62
CA GLN A 65 17.91 22.97 0.84
C GLN A 65 18.12 24.49 0.84
N TYR A 66 17.12 25.30 0.46
CA TYR A 66 17.31 26.74 0.27
C TYR A 66 17.07 27.59 1.54
N GLY A 67 16.70 26.96 2.66
CA GLY A 67 16.63 27.61 3.98
C GLY A 67 15.29 27.46 4.69
N ASP A 68 15.18 28.06 5.88
CA ASP A 68 14.00 27.91 6.75
C ASP A 68 12.72 28.52 6.15
N HIS A 69 12.82 29.49 5.24
CA HIS A 69 11.65 30.07 4.57
C HIS A 69 10.96 29.04 3.65
N GLN A 70 11.72 28.42 2.74
CA GLN A 70 11.21 27.40 1.83
C GLN A 70 10.71 26.17 2.59
N ARG A 71 11.42 25.81 3.67
CA ARG A 71 10.96 24.75 4.57
C ARG A 71 9.59 25.07 5.16
N LYS A 72 9.38 26.30 5.65
CA LYS A 72 8.09 26.72 6.21
C LYS A 72 6.96 26.61 5.18
N GLU A 73 7.20 27.04 3.94
CA GLU A 73 6.20 26.91 2.86
C GLU A 73 5.82 25.45 2.58
N ILE A 74 6.80 24.53 2.61
CA ILE A 74 6.54 23.09 2.46
C ILE A 74 5.76 22.55 3.66
N VAL A 75 6.12 22.97 4.88
CA VAL A 75 5.39 22.59 6.11
C VAL A 75 3.93 23.04 6.05
N ASP A 76 3.68 24.27 5.59
CA ASP A 76 2.32 24.81 5.48
C ASP A 76 1.49 24.07 4.40
N GLN A 77 2.13 23.68 3.29
CA GLN A 77 1.49 22.84 2.26
C GLN A 77 1.15 21.44 2.79
N ILE A 78 2.07 20.80 3.53
CA ILE A 78 1.82 19.49 4.16
C ILE A 78 0.66 19.61 5.14
N ARG A 79 0.67 20.62 6.02
CA ARG A 79 -0.41 20.85 6.99
C ARG A 79 -1.76 20.98 6.27
N GLY A 80 -1.86 21.86 5.29
CA GLY A 80 -3.11 22.07 4.54
C GLY A 80 -3.60 20.82 3.80
N ALA A 81 -2.68 20.04 3.23
CA ALA A 81 -3.01 18.78 2.57
C ALA A 81 -3.54 17.72 3.57
N LEU A 82 -2.91 17.58 4.73
CA LEU A 82 -3.36 16.64 5.76
C LEU A 82 -4.72 17.03 6.33
N GLU A 83 -4.94 18.30 6.66
CA GLU A 83 -6.20 18.80 7.23
C GLU A 83 -7.38 18.69 6.25
N THR A 84 -7.13 18.91 4.95
CA THR A 84 -8.19 18.94 3.94
C THR A 84 -8.41 17.58 3.28
N TRP A 85 -7.33 16.88 2.94
CA TRP A 85 -7.38 15.67 2.12
C TRP A 85 -6.99 14.40 2.89
N GLY A 86 -6.15 14.52 3.92
CA GLY A 86 -5.47 13.37 4.53
C GLY A 86 -4.43 12.69 3.62
N PHE A 87 -4.27 13.18 2.37
CA PHE A 87 -3.45 12.62 1.31
C PHE A 87 -2.72 13.72 0.54
N PHE A 88 -1.54 13.40 0.01
CA PHE A 88 -0.86 14.19 -1.01
C PHE A 88 0.12 13.33 -1.82
N GLN A 89 0.50 13.81 -3.00
CA GLN A 89 1.63 13.29 -3.76
C GLN A 89 2.89 14.09 -3.43
N LEU A 90 4.02 13.40 -3.36
CA LEU A 90 5.32 13.95 -3.04
C LEU A 90 6.27 13.70 -4.20
N ILE A 91 6.96 14.75 -4.68
CA ILE A 91 7.98 14.64 -5.73
C ILE A 91 9.25 15.37 -5.34
N ASN A 92 10.36 15.03 -6.02
CA ASN A 92 11.70 15.51 -5.70
C ASN A 92 12.11 15.19 -4.25
N HIS A 93 11.64 14.06 -3.73
CA HIS A 93 11.91 13.57 -2.36
C HIS A 93 13.30 12.96 -2.16
N GLY A 94 14.18 13.05 -3.16
CA GLY A 94 15.58 12.62 -3.06
C GLY A 94 15.84 11.13 -3.30
N ILE A 95 14.80 10.29 -3.51
CA ILE A 95 15.00 8.89 -3.93
C ILE A 95 15.18 8.88 -5.46
N PRO A 96 16.26 8.29 -5.99
CA PRO A 96 16.45 8.19 -7.44
C PRO A 96 15.33 7.39 -8.11
N ILE A 97 14.78 7.90 -9.21
CA ILE A 97 13.71 7.23 -9.98
C ILE A 97 14.14 5.80 -10.38
N SER A 98 15.42 5.61 -10.74
CA SER A 98 15.95 4.28 -11.08
C SER A 98 15.87 3.25 -9.94
N LYS A 99 15.84 3.69 -8.67
CA LYS A 99 15.60 2.78 -7.53
C LYS A 99 14.12 2.44 -7.37
N LEU A 100 13.22 3.40 -7.65
CA LEU A 100 11.77 3.16 -7.67
C LEU A 100 11.41 2.17 -8.78
N ASP A 101 11.91 2.40 -9.99
CA ASP A 101 11.67 1.54 -11.16
C ASP A 101 12.17 0.10 -10.90
N LYS A 102 13.37 -0.04 -10.33
CA LYS A 102 13.93 -1.36 -9.96
C LYS A 102 13.08 -2.09 -8.91
N LEU A 103 12.50 -1.36 -7.95
CA LEU A 103 11.65 -1.94 -6.91
C LEU A 103 10.34 -2.46 -7.50
N LEU A 104 9.69 -1.68 -8.36
CA LEU A 104 8.47 -2.08 -9.06
C LEU A 104 8.73 -3.30 -9.95
N GLU A 105 9.82 -3.29 -10.71
CA GLU A 105 10.20 -4.40 -11.58
C GLU A 105 10.47 -5.68 -10.79
N CYS A 106 11.27 -5.63 -9.72
CA CYS A 106 11.58 -6.84 -8.95
C CYS A 106 10.35 -7.41 -8.25
N GLN A 107 9.45 -6.54 -7.74
CA GLN A 107 8.16 -6.97 -7.20
C GLN A 107 7.36 -7.73 -8.26
N LYS A 108 7.21 -7.13 -9.45
CA LYS A 108 6.46 -7.76 -10.53
C LYS A 108 7.05 -9.12 -10.85
N GLN A 109 8.37 -9.18 -11.03
CA GLN A 109 9.08 -10.43 -11.30
C GLN A 109 8.85 -11.48 -10.20
N PHE A 110 8.83 -11.11 -8.92
CA PHE A 110 8.50 -12.03 -7.83
C PHE A 110 7.12 -12.64 -7.99
N HIS A 111 6.08 -11.84 -8.25
CA HIS A 111 4.71 -12.32 -8.39
C HIS A 111 4.49 -13.14 -9.68
N GLU A 112 5.31 -12.92 -10.70
CA GLU A 112 5.34 -13.70 -11.95
C GLU A 112 6.15 -15.01 -11.85
N GLN A 113 6.81 -15.29 -10.72
CA GLN A 113 7.52 -16.56 -10.55
C GLN A 113 6.55 -17.76 -10.50
N PRO A 114 7.03 -18.98 -10.81
CA PRO A 114 6.26 -20.20 -10.63
C PRO A 114 5.70 -20.32 -9.21
N THR A 115 4.51 -20.90 -9.09
CA THR A 115 3.80 -21.08 -7.82
C THR A 115 4.67 -21.82 -6.80
N GLU A 116 5.44 -22.79 -7.23
CA GLU A 116 6.32 -23.60 -6.38
C GLU A 116 7.26 -22.70 -5.57
N VAL A 117 7.85 -21.69 -6.22
CA VAL A 117 8.79 -20.75 -5.58
C VAL A 117 8.06 -19.82 -4.62
N LYS A 118 6.94 -19.22 -5.04
CA LYS A 118 6.17 -18.29 -4.18
C LYS A 118 5.55 -19.01 -2.98
N SER A 119 5.18 -20.28 -3.14
CA SER A 119 4.51 -21.07 -2.12
C SER A 119 5.37 -21.34 -0.88
N GLU A 120 6.70 -21.27 -1.01
CA GLU A 120 7.65 -21.36 0.11
C GLU A 120 7.47 -20.23 1.13
N LEU A 121 7.03 -19.06 0.66
CA LEU A 121 6.76 -17.89 1.50
C LEU A 121 5.27 -17.76 1.86
N TYR A 122 4.40 -18.64 1.35
CA TYR A 122 2.96 -18.51 1.54
C TYR A 122 2.58 -18.72 3.01
N SER A 123 2.07 -17.67 3.66
CA SER A 123 1.73 -17.72 5.08
C SER A 123 0.74 -16.65 5.51
N HIS A 124 -0.21 -17.04 6.37
CA HIS A 124 -1.08 -16.10 7.07
C HIS A 124 -0.63 -15.80 8.50
N ASP A 125 0.48 -16.40 8.98
CA ASP A 125 0.97 -16.16 10.34
C ASP A 125 1.36 -14.67 10.51
N PRO A 126 0.73 -13.92 11.43
CA PRO A 126 1.10 -12.53 11.69
C PRO A 126 2.53 -12.39 12.25
N LYS A 127 3.08 -13.44 12.88
CA LYS A 127 4.43 -13.46 13.46
C LYS A 127 5.52 -13.62 12.41
N GLN A 128 5.20 -14.22 11.26
CA GLN A 128 6.17 -14.38 10.19
C GLN A 128 6.56 -13.00 9.61
N SER A 129 7.87 -12.72 9.62
CA SER A 129 8.40 -11.43 9.18
C SER A 129 8.21 -11.27 7.67
N VAL A 130 8.84 -12.14 6.88
CA VAL A 130 8.77 -12.16 5.41
C VAL A 130 7.75 -13.21 4.95
N LYS A 131 6.74 -12.80 4.18
CA LYS A 131 5.67 -13.70 3.73
C LYS A 131 4.99 -13.23 2.45
N PHE A 132 4.44 -14.20 1.73
CA PHE A 132 3.53 -14.04 0.62
C PHE A 132 2.13 -14.52 1.04
N PHE A 133 1.07 -13.86 0.61
CA PHE A 133 -0.30 -14.28 0.88
C PHE A 133 -1.29 -13.56 -0.04
N THR A 134 -2.45 -14.17 -0.23
CA THR A 134 -3.64 -13.47 -0.69
C THR A 134 -4.45 -13.07 0.53
N THR A 135 -4.75 -11.78 0.71
CA THR A 135 -5.71 -11.20 1.68
C THR A 135 -5.88 -11.89 3.06
N SER A 136 -5.69 -11.13 4.14
CA SER A 136 -5.91 -11.63 5.51
C SER A 136 -7.39 -11.83 5.89
N SER A 137 -8.34 -11.39 5.07
CA SER A 137 -9.77 -11.29 5.43
C SER A 137 -10.64 -12.48 4.97
N LEU A 138 -10.05 -13.63 4.67
CA LEU A 138 -10.81 -14.80 4.18
C LEU A 138 -11.72 -15.43 5.25
N ASP A 139 -11.48 -15.15 6.53
CA ASP A 139 -12.19 -15.81 7.63
C ASP A 139 -13.53 -15.15 8.00
N GLY A 140 -13.88 -14.01 7.40
CA GLY A 140 -15.18 -13.34 7.54
C GLY A 140 -16.18 -13.74 6.44
N ASN A 141 -17.47 -13.37 6.59
CA ASN A 141 -18.49 -13.57 5.54
C ASN A 141 -18.43 -12.54 4.40
N GLN A 142 -17.53 -11.57 4.50
CA GLN A 142 -17.42 -10.49 3.52
C GLN A 142 -16.58 -10.93 2.30
N PRO A 143 -16.86 -10.38 1.12
CA PRO A 143 -15.97 -10.50 -0.03
C PRO A 143 -14.57 -10.00 0.29
N THR A 144 -13.60 -10.50 -0.45
CA THR A 144 -12.19 -10.21 -0.26
C THR A 144 -11.57 -9.48 -1.44
N ASP A 145 -10.35 -9.00 -1.24
CA ASP A 145 -9.59 -8.19 -2.19
C ASP A 145 -9.01 -9.06 -3.32
N TRP A 146 -9.16 -8.62 -4.58
CA TRP A 146 -8.53 -9.22 -5.75
C TRP A 146 -7.05 -8.80 -5.85
N ARG A 147 -6.24 -9.35 -4.95
CA ARG A 147 -4.83 -8.97 -4.78
C ARG A 147 -4.01 -10.03 -4.08
N ASP A 148 -2.78 -10.18 -4.55
CA ASP A 148 -1.71 -10.88 -3.84
C ASP A 148 -0.75 -9.90 -3.17
N THR A 149 -0.15 -10.30 -2.06
CA THR A 149 0.76 -9.44 -1.29
C THR A 149 2.01 -10.20 -0.87
N PHE A 150 3.17 -9.64 -1.22
CA PHE A 150 4.44 -9.96 -0.59
C PHE A 150 4.72 -8.90 0.48
N SER A 151 5.06 -9.29 1.71
CA SER A 151 5.28 -8.34 2.79
C SER A 151 6.44 -8.73 3.69
N PHE A 152 7.07 -7.72 4.29
CA PHE A 152 8.11 -7.87 5.29
C PHE A 152 8.05 -6.74 6.33
N ARG A 153 8.66 -6.93 7.50
CA ARG A 153 8.77 -5.88 8.52
C ARG A 153 10.05 -5.07 8.34
N PHE A 154 9.99 -3.77 8.60
CA PHE A 154 11.11 -2.82 8.43
C PHE A 154 10.90 -1.54 9.25
N PRO A 155 11.92 -0.81 9.73
CA PRO A 155 13.26 -1.24 10.11
C PRO A 155 13.23 -1.66 11.57
N GLU A 156 13.35 -2.95 11.82
CA GLU A 156 13.87 -3.44 13.09
C GLU A 156 15.17 -4.17 12.74
N ASP A 157 16.06 -4.37 13.71
CA ASP A 157 17.30 -5.18 13.61
C ASP A 157 17.07 -6.67 13.20
N ILE A 158 15.90 -6.96 12.62
CA ILE A 158 15.25 -8.24 12.41
C ILE A 158 15.10 -8.58 10.92
N LEU A 159 15.17 -7.59 10.01
CA LEU A 159 15.12 -7.91 8.58
C LEU A 159 16.46 -8.48 8.14
N ASP A 160 16.61 -9.80 8.21
CA ASP A 160 17.68 -10.52 7.52
C ASP A 160 17.46 -10.39 6.01
N PRO A 161 18.36 -9.70 5.26
CA PRO A 161 18.23 -9.60 3.81
C PRO A 161 18.20 -10.96 3.12
N HIS A 162 18.82 -11.99 3.71
CA HIS A 162 18.77 -13.35 3.17
C HIS A 162 17.37 -13.98 3.25
N GLY A 163 16.51 -13.51 4.17
CA GLY A 163 15.10 -13.87 4.23
C GLY A 163 14.24 -13.28 3.12
N LEU A 164 14.71 -12.25 2.40
CA LEU A 164 14.03 -11.69 1.23
C LEU A 164 14.19 -12.61 0.00
N PRO A 165 13.19 -12.67 -0.90
CA PRO A 165 13.32 -13.33 -2.20
C PRO A 165 14.55 -12.83 -2.93
N THR A 166 15.38 -13.76 -3.42
CA THR A 166 16.64 -13.41 -4.10
C THR A 166 16.44 -12.41 -5.23
N ILE A 167 15.33 -12.51 -5.97
CA ILE A 167 14.99 -11.61 -7.09
C ILE A 167 14.72 -10.16 -6.65
N CYS A 168 14.24 -9.96 -5.41
CA CYS A 168 13.89 -8.64 -4.86
C CYS A 168 14.97 -8.07 -3.94
N ARG A 169 15.84 -8.91 -3.39
CA ARG A 169 16.71 -8.58 -2.24
C ARG A 169 17.49 -7.28 -2.43
N GLU A 170 18.25 -7.16 -3.53
CA GLU A 170 19.10 -5.99 -3.77
C GLU A 170 18.27 -4.71 -3.92
N ALA A 171 17.20 -4.76 -4.73
CA ALA A 171 16.34 -3.62 -4.99
C ALA A 171 15.62 -3.15 -3.71
N VAL A 172 15.09 -4.08 -2.91
CA VAL A 172 14.46 -3.79 -1.62
C VAL A 172 15.46 -3.12 -0.68
N VAL A 173 16.63 -3.72 -0.45
CA VAL A 173 17.65 -3.16 0.46
C VAL A 173 18.05 -1.76 0.00
N SER A 174 18.32 -1.59 -1.30
CA SER A 174 18.72 -0.30 -1.88
C SER A 174 17.64 0.78 -1.74
N TYR A 175 16.37 0.42 -1.86
CA TYR A 175 15.25 1.34 -1.66
C TYR A 175 15.06 1.67 -0.18
N MET A 176 15.17 0.69 0.72
CA MET A 176 15.07 0.89 2.16
C MET A 176 16.10 1.89 2.70
N GLU A 177 17.34 1.85 2.22
CA GLU A 177 18.38 2.84 2.57
C GLU A 177 17.98 4.28 2.18
N CYS A 178 17.27 4.43 1.06
CA CYS A 178 16.75 5.71 0.60
C CYS A 178 15.52 6.13 1.41
N LEU A 179 14.66 5.18 1.76
CA LEU A 179 13.46 5.41 2.56
C LEU A 179 13.83 5.93 3.96
N LEU A 180 14.85 5.37 4.62
CA LEU A 180 15.32 5.87 5.94
C LEU A 180 15.71 7.35 5.93
N LYS A 181 16.35 7.81 4.84
CA LYS A 181 16.72 9.23 4.67
C LYS A 181 15.49 10.10 4.45
N LEU A 182 14.52 9.58 3.71
CA LEU A 182 13.24 10.25 3.49
C LEU A 182 12.44 10.31 4.80
N GLU A 183 12.38 9.24 5.58
CA GLU A 183 11.72 9.18 6.89
C GLU A 183 12.29 10.21 7.87
N ASP A 184 13.60 10.43 7.90
CA ASP A 184 14.22 11.48 8.72
C ASP A 184 13.77 12.89 8.26
N THR A 185 13.78 13.12 6.95
CA THR A 185 13.33 14.38 6.35
C THR A 185 11.85 14.64 6.67
N LEU A 186 11.00 13.63 6.48
CA LEU A 186 9.57 13.69 6.75
C LEU A 186 9.28 13.83 8.24
N SER A 187 10.02 13.16 9.13
CA SER A 187 9.88 13.32 10.59
C SER A 187 9.97 14.79 10.99
N GLY A 188 10.91 15.53 10.41
CA GLY A 188 11.05 16.96 10.67
C GLY A 188 9.86 17.77 10.17
N LEU A 189 9.46 17.53 8.92
CA LEU A 189 8.39 18.29 8.27
C LEU A 189 7.03 18.04 8.93
N PHE A 190 6.72 16.78 9.24
CA PHE A 190 5.48 16.42 9.92
C PHE A 190 5.46 16.91 11.37
N SER A 191 6.59 16.90 12.09
CA SER A 191 6.63 17.49 13.44
C SER A 191 6.22 18.96 13.40
N GLU A 192 6.79 19.75 12.49
CA GLU A 192 6.47 21.17 12.35
C GLU A 192 5.04 21.38 11.81
N ALA A 193 4.56 20.52 10.90
CA ALA A 193 3.18 20.57 10.41
C ALA A 193 2.17 20.36 11.54
N LEU A 194 2.48 19.48 12.49
CA LEU A 194 1.69 19.22 13.70
C LEU A 194 1.90 20.29 14.80
N GLY A 195 2.69 21.34 14.56
CA GLY A 195 2.98 22.39 15.54
C GLY A 195 3.94 21.97 16.65
N LEU A 196 4.68 20.89 16.45
CA LEU A 196 5.64 20.33 17.39
C LEU A 196 7.06 20.81 17.07
N ASN A 197 8.00 20.54 17.99
CA ASN A 197 9.41 20.79 17.74
C ASN A 197 9.92 19.89 16.61
N ARG A 198 10.82 20.39 15.75
CA ARG A 198 11.29 19.73 14.52
C ARG A 198 11.77 18.29 14.75
N ASP A 199 12.38 18.02 15.89
CA ASP A 199 12.92 16.70 16.24
C ASP A 199 11.93 15.82 17.03
N TYR A 200 10.67 16.22 17.19
CA TYR A 200 9.72 15.48 18.03
C TYR A 200 9.45 14.08 17.49
N LEU A 201 9.04 13.94 16.23
CA LEU A 201 8.69 12.63 15.67
C LEU A 201 9.89 11.69 15.58
N SER A 202 11.07 12.21 15.23
CA SER A 202 12.30 11.41 15.12
C SER A 202 12.80 10.94 16.48
N ARG A 203 12.75 11.79 17.52
CA ARG A 203 13.11 11.42 18.91
C ARG A 203 12.22 10.35 19.49
N ASN A 204 10.92 10.40 19.21
CA ASN A 204 9.95 9.43 19.72
C ASN A 204 9.78 8.20 18.81
N GLY A 205 10.44 8.19 17.64
CA GLY A 205 10.42 7.04 16.73
C GLY A 205 9.08 6.78 16.05
N TRP A 206 8.23 7.79 15.86
CA TRP A 206 6.89 7.63 15.30
C TRP A 206 6.86 7.14 13.85
N LEU A 207 7.93 7.43 13.09
CA LEU A 207 8.13 6.93 11.73
C LEU A 207 9.12 5.76 11.67
N LYS A 208 9.62 5.30 12.83
CA LYS A 208 10.50 4.12 12.87
C LYS A 208 9.64 2.88 12.94
N GLY A 209 9.93 1.93 12.07
CA GLY A 209 9.23 0.65 12.06
C GLY A 209 7.99 0.71 11.18
N GLY A 210 7.55 -0.45 10.74
CA GLY A 210 6.52 -0.55 9.73
C GLY A 210 6.48 -1.90 9.06
N ARG A 211 5.45 -2.04 8.22
CA ARG A 211 5.28 -3.19 7.34
C ARG A 211 5.38 -2.70 5.91
N PHE A 212 6.33 -3.24 5.18
CA PHE A 212 6.41 -3.07 3.74
C PHE A 212 5.46 -4.07 3.09
N ALA A 213 4.59 -3.59 2.19
CA ALA A 213 3.64 -4.42 1.48
C ALA A 213 3.73 -4.17 -0.03
N CYS A 214 4.17 -5.19 -0.76
CA CYS A 214 4.25 -5.21 -2.22
C CYS A 214 2.97 -5.85 -2.78
N HIS A 215 1.99 -5.00 -3.06
CA HIS A 215 0.68 -5.39 -3.56
C HIS A 215 0.69 -5.62 -5.07
N TYR A 216 0.24 -6.79 -5.50
CA TYR A 216 0.12 -7.16 -6.91
C TYR A 216 -1.33 -7.44 -7.25
N TYR A 217 -1.82 -6.78 -8.30
CA TYR A 217 -3.21 -6.79 -8.74
C TYR A 217 -3.29 -7.44 -10.13
N PRO A 218 -3.45 -8.77 -10.22
CA PRO A 218 -3.56 -9.46 -11.49
C PRO A 218 -4.76 -8.97 -12.30
N THR A 219 -4.70 -9.04 -13.63
CA THR A 219 -5.86 -8.74 -14.50
C THR A 219 -7.09 -9.55 -14.06
N CYS A 220 -8.20 -8.85 -13.81
CA CYS A 220 -9.45 -9.48 -13.42
C CYS A 220 -10.35 -9.69 -14.65
N PRO A 221 -10.93 -10.89 -14.87
CA PRO A 221 -11.88 -11.13 -15.97
C PRO A 221 -13.24 -10.45 -15.75
N GLU A 222 -13.61 -10.17 -14.50
CA GLU A 222 -14.88 -9.53 -14.11
C GLU A 222 -14.62 -8.32 -13.18
N PRO A 223 -13.92 -7.27 -13.65
CA PRO A 223 -13.44 -6.18 -12.79
C PRO A 223 -14.57 -5.38 -12.15
N HIS A 224 -15.76 -5.39 -12.74
CA HIS A 224 -16.96 -4.71 -12.22
C HIS A 224 -17.60 -5.44 -11.02
N LEU A 225 -17.12 -6.63 -10.65
CA LEU A 225 -17.61 -7.40 -9.51
C LEU A 225 -16.65 -7.39 -8.31
N THR A 226 -15.47 -6.79 -8.44
CA THR A 226 -14.43 -6.89 -7.42
C THR A 226 -13.64 -5.62 -7.21
N LEU A 227 -12.83 -5.61 -6.15
CA LEU A 227 -11.96 -4.50 -5.77
C LEU A 227 -10.54 -5.02 -5.54
N GLY A 228 -9.53 -4.28 -5.99
CA GLY A 228 -8.14 -4.57 -5.65
C GLY A 228 -7.87 -4.40 -4.15
N ALA A 229 -8.50 -3.40 -3.52
CA ALA A 229 -8.57 -3.22 -2.09
C ALA A 229 -9.93 -2.62 -1.73
N ARG A 230 -10.58 -3.15 -0.68
CA ARG A 230 -11.83 -2.58 -0.16
C ARG A 230 -11.61 -1.17 0.41
N GLN A 231 -12.68 -0.40 0.56
CA GLN A 231 -12.66 0.83 1.34
C GLN A 231 -12.14 0.56 2.77
N HIS A 232 -11.10 1.30 3.17
CA HIS A 232 -10.50 1.24 4.49
C HIS A 232 -9.77 2.55 4.82
N SER A 233 -9.46 2.74 6.09
CA SER A 233 -8.41 3.65 6.56
C SER A 233 -7.19 2.82 6.99
N ASP A 234 -6.02 3.44 6.94
CA ASP A 234 -4.78 2.80 7.36
C ASP A 234 -4.63 2.89 8.88
N PRO A 235 -4.35 1.78 9.60
CA PRO A 235 -4.09 1.82 11.04
C PRO A 235 -2.66 2.31 11.37
N SER A 236 -1.95 2.88 10.40
CA SER A 236 -0.58 3.37 10.53
C SER A 236 -0.53 4.78 11.12
N PHE A 237 0.67 5.29 11.41
CA PHE A 237 0.87 6.72 11.62
C PHE A 237 0.90 7.46 10.27
N LEU A 238 1.71 6.94 9.36
CA LEU A 238 1.88 7.44 8.00
C LEU A 238 2.03 6.26 7.04
N THR A 239 1.45 6.38 5.86
CA THR A 239 1.70 5.46 4.75
C THR A 239 2.42 6.21 3.63
N ILE A 240 3.43 5.56 3.05
CA ILE A 240 4.17 6.04 1.87
C ILE A 240 4.00 4.96 0.79
N LEU A 241 3.33 5.31 -0.30
CA LEU A 241 2.96 4.41 -1.37
C LEU A 241 3.67 4.79 -2.68
N LEU A 242 4.34 3.81 -3.27
CA LEU A 242 4.83 3.87 -4.65
C LEU A 242 3.82 3.14 -5.55
N GLN A 243 3.33 3.82 -6.59
CA GLN A 243 2.43 3.24 -7.60
C GLN A 243 3.18 2.89 -8.89
N GLU A 244 2.66 1.90 -9.62
CA GLU A 244 3.01 1.71 -11.03
C GLU A 244 2.20 2.63 -11.95
N ASP A 245 2.54 2.64 -13.23
CA ASP A 245 1.95 3.55 -14.22
C ASP A 245 0.48 3.21 -14.62
N VAL A 246 -0.06 2.07 -14.18
CA VAL A 246 -1.45 1.64 -14.48
C VAL A 246 -2.48 2.38 -13.62
N GLY A 247 -2.14 2.76 -12.39
CA GLY A 247 -3.03 3.47 -11.48
C GLY A 247 -4.01 2.56 -10.72
N GLY A 248 -5.21 3.07 -10.45
CA GLY A 248 -6.26 2.34 -9.72
C GLY A 248 -6.39 2.70 -8.24
N LEU A 249 -5.54 3.59 -7.70
CA LEU A 249 -5.77 4.17 -6.38
C LEU A 249 -6.88 5.21 -6.45
N GLN A 250 -7.83 5.08 -5.54
CA GLN A 250 -8.88 6.06 -5.28
C GLN A 250 -8.87 6.42 -3.81
N LEU A 251 -9.10 7.70 -3.49
CA LEU A 251 -9.33 8.17 -2.14
C LEU A 251 -10.74 8.73 -2.00
N LEU A 252 -11.33 8.63 -0.82
CA LEU A 252 -12.65 9.17 -0.54
C LEU A 252 -12.50 10.59 0.01
N HIS A 253 -12.94 11.59 -0.75
CA HIS A 253 -12.93 13.00 -0.33
C HIS A 253 -14.32 13.59 -0.52
N GLN A 254 -14.89 14.17 0.55
CA GLN A 254 -16.23 14.77 0.53
C GLN A 254 -17.33 13.85 -0.04
N ASN A 255 -17.32 12.56 0.34
CA ASN A 255 -18.23 11.53 -0.17
C ASN A 255 -18.15 11.32 -1.69
N GLN A 256 -16.97 11.53 -2.28
CA GLN A 256 -16.68 11.25 -3.68
C GLN A 256 -15.36 10.50 -3.78
N TRP A 257 -15.32 9.47 -4.62
CA TRP A 257 -14.07 8.82 -4.98
C TRP A 257 -13.27 9.73 -5.91
N VAL A 258 -12.01 9.97 -5.59
CA VAL A 258 -11.09 10.77 -6.41
C VAL A 258 -9.96 9.87 -6.86
N ASP A 259 -9.81 9.73 -8.18
CA ASP A 259 -8.69 9.00 -8.77
C ASP A 259 -7.37 9.69 -8.42
N VAL A 260 -6.33 8.90 -8.12
CA VAL A 260 -4.96 9.39 -7.93
C VAL A 260 -4.12 8.93 -9.13
N PRO A 261 -3.96 9.75 -10.17
CA PRO A 261 -3.20 9.38 -11.35
C PRO A 261 -1.74 9.12 -10.98
N PRO A 262 -1.14 8.01 -11.47
CA PRO A 262 0.29 7.78 -11.29
C PRO A 262 1.11 8.94 -11.85
N THR A 263 1.96 9.50 -11.01
CA THR A 263 2.95 10.49 -11.42
C THR A 263 4.33 9.86 -11.34
N LYS A 264 5.07 9.85 -12.46
CA LYS A 264 6.38 9.21 -12.51
C LYS A 264 7.32 9.79 -11.46
N GLY A 265 7.85 8.91 -10.61
CA GLY A 265 8.75 9.29 -9.52
C GLY A 265 8.08 10.02 -8.36
N ALA A 266 6.74 9.97 -8.26
CA ALA A 266 6.02 10.45 -7.09
C ALA A 266 5.78 9.33 -6.09
N LEU A 267 5.67 9.72 -4.82
CA LEU A 267 5.17 8.89 -3.73
C LEU A 267 3.84 9.48 -3.26
N VAL A 268 2.82 8.65 -3.11
CA VAL A 268 1.59 9.07 -2.40
C VAL A 268 1.84 8.92 -0.91
N VAL A 269 1.44 9.92 -0.14
CA VAL A 269 1.59 9.96 1.31
C VAL A 269 0.22 10.21 1.92
N ASN A 270 -0.16 9.43 2.93
CA ASN A 270 -1.39 9.64 3.68
C ASN A 270 -1.21 9.47 5.19
N ALA A 271 -1.97 10.25 5.94
CA ALA A 271 -2.13 10.04 7.37
C ALA A 271 -2.93 8.76 7.62
N GLY A 272 -2.54 8.02 8.66
CA GLY A 272 -3.32 6.91 9.17
C GLY A 272 -4.00 7.24 10.51
N ASP A 273 -4.81 6.30 10.98
CA ASP A 273 -5.65 6.43 12.17
C ASP A 273 -4.83 6.80 13.42
N PHE A 274 -3.60 6.29 13.56
CA PHE A 274 -2.75 6.60 14.72
C PHE A 274 -2.31 8.06 14.75
N MET A 275 -2.04 8.67 13.59
CA MET A 275 -1.74 10.11 13.54
C MET A 275 -2.98 10.91 13.93
N GLN A 276 -4.15 10.54 13.40
CA GLN A 276 -5.39 11.24 13.68
C GLN A 276 -5.76 11.18 15.17
N VAL A 277 -5.75 9.99 15.79
CA VAL A 277 -6.09 9.85 17.23
C VAL A 277 -5.12 10.60 18.14
N GLN A 278 -3.85 10.71 17.76
CA GLN A 278 -2.82 11.30 18.60
C GLN A 278 -2.79 12.84 18.51
N PHE A 279 -3.22 13.43 17.39
CA PHE A 279 -3.01 14.84 17.08
C PHE A 279 -4.26 15.61 16.59
N HIS A 280 -5.43 14.96 16.50
CA HIS A 280 -6.74 15.57 16.30
C HIS A 280 -7.67 15.35 17.49
#